data_AF-A0A534RZA3-F1
#
_entry.id   AF-A0A534RZA3-F1
#
_cell.length_a   1.000
_cell.length_b   1.000
_cell.length_c   1.000
_cell.angle_alpha   90.00
_cell.angle_beta   90.00
_cell.angle_gamma   90.00
#
_symmetry.space_group_name_H-M   'P 1'
#
loop_
_entity.id
_entity.type
_entity.pdbx_description
1 polymer ?
#
loop_
_entity_poly.entity_id
_entity_poly.type
_entity_poly.pdbx_seq_one_letter_code
_entity_poly.pdbx_strand_id
1 'polypeptide(L)'
;MTAIAVHGGAGAEAPGERDARRASVARAAEEGWAVLVAGGHALDAVIAAVAVLEDDPLFNAGLGSVLTVDGVVEMDASVMTGDTLEAGAVGAVTGVCSPVRLARAVLVEGREVLLVGEPAQQLARRHGLATCAPEALITEEARRRWQERRAPGGETVGAVARDAAGHLAAATSTGGVTGKRRGRLGDSAVIGAGTYADDALGAGSATGPG
;
A
#
# COMPACT_ATOMS: atom_id res chain seq x y z
N MET A 1 8.60 23.84 1.90
CA MET A 1 7.33 23.69 1.18
C MET A 1 6.80 22.30 1.45
N THR A 2 5.63 22.19 2.05
CA THR A 2 5.00 20.90 2.34
C THR A 2 4.13 20.46 1.17
N ALA A 3 4.13 19.18 0.83
CA ALA A 3 3.33 18.65 -0.28
C ALA A 3 2.98 17.17 -0.07
N ILE A 4 1.85 16.73 -0.63
CA ILE A 4 1.48 15.32 -0.71
C ILE A 4 0.84 15.04 -2.08
N ALA A 5 1.13 13.89 -2.65
CA ALA A 5 0.46 13.36 -3.83
C ALA A 5 0.09 11.90 -3.59
N VAL A 6 -1.11 11.49 -4.02
CA VAL A 6 -1.68 10.16 -3.80
C VAL A 6 -2.26 9.62 -5.10
N HIS A 7 -2.07 8.33 -5.37
CA HIS A 7 -2.71 7.64 -6.50
C HIS A 7 -3.52 6.43 -6.04
N GLY A 8 -4.62 6.18 -6.75
CA GLY A 8 -5.48 5.01 -6.59
C GLY A 8 -5.25 3.90 -7.62
N GLY A 9 -4.15 4.00 -8.38
CA GLY A 9 -3.79 3.05 -9.44
C GLY A 9 -4.13 3.52 -10.87
N ALA A 10 -3.53 2.89 -11.89
CA ALA A 10 -3.63 3.27 -13.29
C ALA A 10 -4.32 2.19 -14.15
N GLY A 11 -5.62 1.97 -13.95
CA GLY A 11 -6.36 0.90 -14.65
C GLY A 11 -7.67 1.35 -15.29
N ALA A 12 -8.32 0.40 -15.97
CA ALA A 12 -9.69 0.61 -16.44
C ALA A 12 -10.64 0.76 -15.25
N GLU A 13 -11.32 1.89 -15.18
CA GLU A 13 -12.36 2.15 -14.18
C GLU A 13 -13.69 1.54 -14.63
N ALA A 14 -14.42 0.90 -13.71
CA ALA A 14 -15.78 0.49 -14.00
C ALA A 14 -16.67 1.74 -14.19
N PRO A 15 -17.58 1.74 -15.17
CA PRO A 15 -18.52 2.84 -15.36
C PRO A 15 -19.31 3.13 -14.08
N GLY A 16 -19.29 4.38 -13.61
CA GLY A 16 -20.00 4.82 -12.40
C GLY A 16 -19.17 4.81 -11.11
N GLU A 17 -17.96 4.24 -11.09
CA GLU A 17 -17.10 4.25 -9.88
C GLU A 17 -16.14 5.46 -9.81
N ARG A 18 -15.99 6.21 -10.91
CA ARG A 18 -15.00 7.29 -11.05
C ARG A 18 -15.06 8.32 -9.93
N ASP A 19 -16.25 8.83 -9.65
CA ASP A 19 -16.43 9.90 -8.66
C ASP A 19 -16.17 9.40 -7.24
N ALA A 20 -16.61 8.18 -6.92
CA ALA A 20 -16.35 7.55 -5.63
C ALA A 20 -14.85 7.27 -5.41
N ARG A 21 -14.13 6.79 -6.44
CA ARG A 21 -12.68 6.60 -6.40
C ARG A 21 -11.94 7.92 -6.20
N ARG A 22 -12.33 8.97 -6.94
CA ARG A 22 -11.75 10.32 -6.79
C ARG A 22 -11.98 10.89 -5.40
N ALA A 23 -13.19 10.75 -4.85
CA ALA A 23 -13.50 11.18 -3.49
C ALA A 23 -12.64 10.45 -2.45
N SER A 24 -12.39 9.16 -2.66
CA SER A 24 -11.58 8.35 -1.74
C SER A 24 -10.08 8.69 -1.82
N VAL A 25 -9.56 8.96 -3.03
CA VAL A 25 -8.19 9.50 -3.20
C VAL A 25 -8.05 10.90 -2.59
N ALA A 26 -9.08 11.75 -2.73
CA ALA A 26 -9.10 13.07 -2.08
C ALA A 26 -9.05 12.93 -0.54
N ARG A 27 -9.88 12.06 0.04
CA ARG A 27 -9.87 11.75 1.47
C ARG A 27 -8.50 11.22 1.94
N ALA A 28 -7.87 10.35 1.16
CA ALA A 28 -6.52 9.85 1.47
C ALA A 28 -5.48 10.98 1.47
N ALA A 29 -5.54 11.88 0.48
CA ALA A 29 -4.67 13.04 0.43
C ALA A 29 -4.94 14.02 1.59
N GLU A 30 -6.20 14.23 1.98
CA GLU A 30 -6.60 15.05 3.13
C GLU A 30 -6.05 14.49 4.45
N GLU A 31 -6.13 13.17 4.64
CA GLU A 31 -5.61 12.51 5.85
C GLU A 31 -4.09 12.64 5.95
N GLY A 32 -3.36 12.37 4.87
CA GLY A 32 -1.91 12.58 4.86
C GLY A 32 -1.54 14.07 4.99
N TRP A 33 -2.32 14.97 4.40
CA TRP A 33 -2.13 16.42 4.55
C TRP A 33 -2.33 16.87 6.00
N ALA A 34 -3.32 16.32 6.71
CA ALA A 34 -3.58 16.61 8.11
C ALA A 34 -2.35 16.32 8.99
N VAL A 35 -1.64 15.22 8.73
CA VAL A 35 -0.37 14.89 9.39
C VAL A 35 0.67 15.98 9.15
N LEU A 36 0.84 16.39 7.89
CA LEU A 36 1.87 17.36 7.53
C LEU A 36 1.61 18.76 8.09
N VAL A 37 0.35 19.23 8.08
CA VAL A 37 0.00 20.55 8.65
C VAL A 37 0.10 20.60 10.17
N ALA A 38 0.00 19.45 10.84
CA ALA A 38 0.28 19.30 12.26
C ALA A 38 1.78 19.26 12.58
N GLY A 39 2.66 19.35 11.57
CA GLY A 39 4.12 19.29 11.73
C GLY A 39 4.67 17.86 11.80
N GLY A 40 3.89 16.86 11.40
CA GLY A 40 4.32 15.46 11.33
C GLY A 40 5.30 15.19 10.18
N HIS A 41 5.95 14.02 10.23
CA HIS A 41 6.95 13.59 9.26
C HIS A 41 6.32 13.13 7.94
N ALA A 42 7.08 13.26 6.85
CA ALA A 42 6.65 12.80 5.53
C ALA A 42 6.26 11.31 5.50
N LEU A 43 7.02 10.47 6.22
CA LEU A 43 6.77 9.04 6.33
C LEU A 43 5.40 8.74 6.96
N ASP A 44 5.06 9.43 8.05
CA ASP A 44 3.76 9.24 8.71
C ASP A 44 2.61 9.70 7.82
N ALA A 45 2.81 10.77 7.03
CA ALA A 45 1.81 11.28 6.10
C ALA A 45 1.49 10.31 4.95
N VAL A 46 2.51 9.72 4.32
CA VAL A 46 2.28 8.74 3.24
C VAL A 46 1.64 7.46 3.76
N ILE A 47 1.99 7.02 4.97
CA ILE A 47 1.39 5.85 5.62
C ILE A 47 -0.08 6.12 5.95
N ALA A 48 -0.41 7.31 6.47
CA ALA A 48 -1.78 7.69 6.76
C ALA A 48 -2.64 7.71 5.48
N ALA A 49 -2.13 8.31 4.40
CA ALA A 49 -2.82 8.35 3.12
C ALA A 49 -3.05 6.95 2.53
N VAL A 50 -2.02 6.10 2.50
CA VAL A 50 -2.14 4.74 1.95
C VAL A 50 -3.06 3.87 2.79
N ALA A 51 -3.02 4.00 4.12
CA ALA A 51 -3.94 3.26 5.00
C ALA A 51 -5.41 3.57 4.73
N VAL A 52 -5.76 4.82 4.39
CA VAL A 52 -7.13 5.19 3.98
C VAL A 52 -7.57 4.44 2.72
N LEU A 53 -6.63 4.20 1.80
CA LEU A 53 -6.92 3.45 0.57
C LEU A 53 -6.92 1.94 0.80
N GLU A 54 -6.12 1.42 1.73
CA GLU A 54 -6.16 0.02 2.16
C GLU A 54 -7.47 -0.34 2.87
N ASP A 55 -8.09 0.61 3.57
CA ASP A 55 -9.37 0.43 4.26
C ASP A 55 -10.58 0.61 3.31
N ASP A 56 -10.36 1.02 2.06
CA ASP A 56 -11.42 1.32 1.10
C ASP A 56 -11.61 0.19 0.07
N PRO A 57 -12.79 -0.48 0.06
CA PRO A 57 -13.04 -1.67 -0.76
C PRO A 57 -13.01 -1.43 -2.28
N LEU A 58 -12.93 -0.17 -2.72
CA LEU A 58 -12.80 0.18 -4.14
C LEU A 58 -11.39 -0.04 -4.68
N PHE A 59 -10.37 -0.14 -3.82
CA PHE A 59 -8.97 -0.22 -4.23
C PHE A 59 -8.40 -1.63 -4.05
N ASN A 60 -7.37 -1.92 -4.83
CA ASN A 60 -6.68 -3.21 -4.79
C ASN A 60 -5.51 -3.17 -3.81
N ALA A 61 -5.82 -2.91 -2.54
CA ALA A 61 -4.87 -2.96 -1.43
C ALA A 61 -5.66 -3.13 -0.13
N GLY A 62 -5.13 -3.87 0.85
CA GLY A 62 -5.89 -4.15 2.08
C GLY A 62 -7.24 -4.81 1.78
N LEU A 63 -8.31 -4.21 2.29
CA LEU A 63 -9.70 -4.58 1.99
C LEU A 63 -10.00 -4.33 0.50
N GLY A 64 -10.44 -5.37 -0.21
CA GLY A 64 -10.70 -5.29 -1.65
C GLY A 64 -9.53 -5.74 -2.53
N SER A 65 -8.43 -6.19 -1.91
CA SER A 65 -7.33 -6.85 -2.61
C SER A 65 -7.80 -7.99 -3.50
N VAL A 66 -7.16 -8.11 -4.66
CA VAL A 66 -7.44 -9.18 -5.63
C VAL A 66 -7.04 -10.55 -5.08
N LEU A 67 -7.62 -11.59 -5.69
CA LEU A 67 -7.43 -12.96 -5.26
C LEU A 67 -6.37 -13.68 -6.11
N THR A 68 -5.57 -14.51 -5.44
CA THR A 68 -4.64 -15.49 -6.04
C THR A 68 -5.40 -16.58 -6.81
N VAL A 69 -4.69 -17.45 -7.53
CA VAL A 69 -5.29 -18.64 -8.18
C VAL A 69 -6.07 -19.54 -7.22
N ASP A 70 -5.74 -19.53 -5.93
CA ASP A 70 -6.39 -20.33 -4.89
C ASP A 70 -7.54 -19.59 -4.19
N GLY A 71 -7.91 -18.40 -4.67
CA GLY A 71 -9.02 -17.63 -4.13
C GLY A 71 -8.74 -16.92 -2.80
N VAL A 72 -7.46 -16.73 -2.44
CA VAL A 72 -7.07 -16.02 -1.21
C VAL A 72 -6.37 -14.70 -1.48
N VAL A 73 -6.36 -13.82 -0.48
CA VAL A 73 -5.64 -12.53 -0.48
C VAL A 73 -4.19 -12.71 0.00
N GLU A 74 -3.28 -12.17 -0.79
CA GLU A 74 -1.87 -11.95 -0.44
C GLU A 74 -1.48 -10.55 -0.89
N MET A 75 -0.84 -9.77 -0.03
CA MET A 75 -0.58 -8.36 -0.28
C MET A 75 0.91 -8.05 -0.22
N ASP A 76 1.30 -7.02 -0.96
CA ASP A 76 2.65 -6.47 -1.02
C ASP A 76 2.58 -4.99 -0.64
N ALA A 77 3.51 -4.50 0.17
CA ALA A 77 3.62 -3.09 0.47
C ALA A 77 5.04 -2.69 0.87
N SER A 78 5.40 -1.44 0.64
CA SER A 78 6.66 -0.90 1.13
C SER A 78 6.58 0.59 1.44
N VAL A 79 7.51 1.04 2.29
CA VAL A 79 7.71 2.43 2.69
C VAL A 79 9.20 2.76 2.65
N MET A 80 9.53 4.01 2.32
CA MET A 80 10.90 4.50 2.32
C MET A 80 10.95 5.96 2.75
N THR A 81 11.97 6.31 3.53
CA THR A 81 12.27 7.69 3.93
C THR A 81 13.52 8.21 3.21
N GLY A 82 13.47 9.46 2.74
CA GLY A 82 14.49 10.05 1.88
C GLY A 82 15.69 10.62 2.61
N ASP A 83 15.58 10.87 3.92
CA ASP A 83 16.63 11.45 4.75
C ASP A 83 17.69 10.42 5.16
N THR A 84 17.29 9.20 5.48
CA THR A 84 18.18 8.09 5.86
C THR A 84 18.31 7.00 4.81
N LEU A 85 17.47 7.03 3.76
CA LEU A 85 17.29 5.95 2.78
C LEU A 85 16.83 4.62 3.40
N GLU A 86 16.36 4.65 4.66
CA GLU A 86 15.80 3.48 5.31
C GLU A 86 14.46 3.11 4.68
N ALA A 87 14.22 1.81 4.59
CA ALA A 87 13.04 1.25 3.97
C ALA A 87 12.56 0.02 4.72
N GLY A 88 11.26 -0.24 4.62
CA GLY A 88 10.63 -1.44 5.11
C GLY A 88 9.62 -1.93 4.10
N ALA A 89 9.57 -3.23 3.89
CA ALA A 89 8.72 -3.86 2.90
C ALA A 89 8.18 -5.19 3.40
N VAL A 90 6.99 -5.53 2.91
CA VAL A 90 6.38 -6.84 3.07
C VAL A 90 5.88 -7.39 1.77
N GLY A 91 5.91 -8.71 1.66
CA GLY A 91 5.53 -9.42 0.45
C GLY A 91 4.72 -10.68 0.72
N ALA A 92 3.72 -10.92 -0.13
CA ALA A 92 2.78 -12.03 -0.04
C ALA A 92 2.22 -12.23 1.38
N VAL A 93 1.94 -11.14 2.09
CA VAL A 93 1.41 -11.20 3.45
C VAL A 93 -0.09 -11.43 3.44
N THR A 94 -0.56 -12.15 4.45
CA THR A 94 -1.97 -12.41 4.69
C THR A 94 -2.26 -12.27 6.18
N GLY A 95 -3.53 -12.13 6.56
CA GLY A 95 -3.93 -12.07 7.96
C GLY A 95 -3.66 -10.74 8.68
N VAL A 96 -3.35 -9.66 7.95
CA VAL A 96 -3.05 -8.32 8.48
C VAL A 96 -3.92 -7.30 7.79
N CYS A 97 -4.56 -6.38 8.53
CA CYS A 97 -5.51 -5.43 7.96
C CYS A 97 -4.83 -4.38 7.08
N SER A 98 -3.62 -3.95 7.45
CA SER A 98 -2.92 -2.83 6.81
C SER A 98 -1.45 -3.19 6.51
N PRO A 99 -1.17 -3.68 5.29
CA PRO A 99 0.18 -3.99 4.82
C PRO A 99 1.17 -2.82 4.94
N VAL A 100 0.76 -1.58 4.64
CA VAL A 100 1.67 -0.41 4.71
C VAL A 100 2.14 -0.14 6.15
N ARG A 101 1.28 -0.35 7.15
CA ARG A 101 1.65 -0.24 8.57
C ARG A 101 2.57 -1.38 8.98
N LEU A 102 2.42 -2.56 8.39
CA LEU A 102 3.36 -3.65 8.60
C LEU A 102 4.73 -3.36 7.97
N ALA A 103 4.77 -2.79 6.76
CA ALA A 103 6.00 -2.33 6.14
C ALA A 103 6.74 -1.29 7.02
N ARG A 104 6.01 -0.37 7.65
CA ARG A 104 6.58 0.54 8.67
C ARG A 104 7.18 -0.22 9.86
N ALA A 105 6.53 -1.27 10.35
CA ALA A 105 7.07 -2.07 11.45
C ALA A 105 8.38 -2.77 11.05
N VAL A 106 8.51 -3.20 9.79
CA VAL A 106 9.78 -3.73 9.24
C VAL A 106 10.87 -2.66 9.30
N LEU A 107 10.58 -1.44 8.82
CA LEU A 107 11.50 -0.30 8.87
C LEU A 107 11.95 -0.01 10.31
N VAL A 108 11.01 0.04 11.25
CA VAL A 108 11.29 0.35 12.67
C VAL A 108 12.13 -0.73 13.36
N GLU A 109 11.92 -2.01 13.04
CA GLU A 109 12.76 -3.08 13.57
C GLU A 109 14.20 -3.00 13.04
N GLY A 110 14.37 -2.51 11.80
CA GLY A 110 15.66 -2.17 11.19
C GLY A 110 16.60 -3.35 10.92
N ARG A 111 16.15 -4.59 11.14
CA ARG A 111 16.97 -5.81 10.94
C ARG A 111 16.90 -6.34 9.52
N GLU A 112 15.73 -6.25 8.90
CA GLU A 112 15.46 -6.67 7.53
C GLU A 112 14.81 -5.51 6.77
N VAL A 113 15.06 -5.42 5.46
CA VAL A 113 14.36 -4.45 4.60
C VAL A 113 13.06 -5.03 4.06
N LEU A 114 13.00 -6.36 3.87
CA LEU A 114 11.84 -7.06 3.32
C LEU A 114 11.55 -8.32 4.14
N LEU A 115 10.30 -8.45 4.62
CA LEU A 115 9.80 -9.65 5.29
C LEU A 115 8.61 -10.26 4.54
N VAL A 116 8.61 -11.58 4.43
CA VAL A 116 7.56 -12.33 3.72
C VAL A 116 7.04 -13.47 4.57
N GLY A 117 5.83 -13.93 4.26
CA GLY A 117 5.23 -15.11 4.89
C GLY A 117 4.97 -14.97 6.39
N GLU A 118 5.07 -16.09 7.11
CA GLU A 118 4.71 -16.17 8.54
C GLU A 118 5.54 -15.24 9.45
N PRO A 119 6.86 -15.03 9.26
CA PRO A 119 7.62 -14.07 10.06
C PRO A 119 7.08 -12.63 9.99
N ALA A 120 6.55 -12.19 8.86
CA ALA A 120 5.93 -10.88 8.72
C ALA A 120 4.63 -10.78 9.56
N GLN A 121 3.84 -11.85 9.60
CA GLN A 121 2.62 -11.91 10.43
C GLN A 121 2.95 -11.90 11.93
N GLN A 122 4.03 -12.59 12.32
CA GLN A 122 4.54 -12.57 13.69
C GLN A 122 5.00 -11.17 14.09
N LEU A 123 5.68 -10.45 13.20
CA LEU A 123 6.04 -9.05 13.41
C LEU A 123 4.79 -8.19 13.65
N ALA A 124 3.74 -8.37 12.83
CA ALA A 124 2.48 -7.65 13.00
C ALA A 124 1.92 -7.81 14.42
N ARG A 125 1.90 -9.05 14.94
CA ARG A 125 1.46 -9.35 16.30
C ARG A 125 2.35 -8.72 17.38
N ARG A 126 3.68 -8.77 17.20
CA ARG A 126 4.65 -8.17 18.15
C ARG A 126 4.51 -6.65 18.25
N HIS A 127 4.22 -5.99 17.13
CA HIS A 127 4.02 -4.54 17.05
C HIS A 127 2.56 -4.11 17.37
N GLY A 128 1.69 -5.04 17.78
CA GLY A 128 0.30 -4.74 18.15
C GLY A 128 -0.56 -4.27 16.98
N LEU A 129 -0.19 -4.62 15.73
CA LEU A 129 -0.97 -4.27 14.55
C LEU A 129 -2.26 -5.09 14.48
N ALA A 130 -3.32 -4.47 13.96
CA ALA A 130 -4.58 -5.15 13.73
C ALA A 130 -4.39 -6.33 12.76
N THR A 131 -4.84 -7.51 13.20
CA THR A 131 -4.90 -8.72 12.38
C THR A 131 -6.35 -8.99 11.99
N CYS A 132 -6.55 -9.57 10.82
CA CYS A 132 -7.87 -9.94 10.32
C CYS A 132 -7.84 -11.36 9.76
N ALA A 133 -8.99 -12.01 9.72
CA ALA A 133 -9.13 -13.21 8.91
C ALA A 133 -8.88 -12.85 7.43
N PRO A 134 -8.13 -13.64 6.65
CA PRO A 134 -7.92 -13.38 5.23
C PRO A 134 -9.24 -13.15 4.45
N GLU A 135 -10.30 -13.84 4.86
CA GLU A 135 -11.64 -13.74 4.27
C GLU A 135 -12.29 -12.37 4.50
N ALA A 136 -11.93 -11.66 5.57
CA ALA A 136 -12.45 -10.34 5.87
C ALA A 136 -11.94 -9.26 4.90
N LEU A 137 -10.84 -9.54 4.19
CA LEU A 137 -10.29 -8.66 3.14
C LEU A 137 -10.95 -8.88 1.77
N ILE A 138 -11.76 -9.95 1.64
CA ILE A 138 -12.38 -10.33 0.36
C ILE A 138 -13.74 -9.65 0.23
N THR A 139 -13.83 -8.68 -0.69
CA THR A 139 -15.10 -8.07 -1.07
C THR A 139 -15.85 -8.93 -2.08
N GLU A 140 -17.17 -8.73 -2.18
CA GLU A 140 -17.97 -9.43 -3.19
C GLU A 140 -17.53 -9.06 -4.61
N GLU A 141 -17.10 -7.82 -4.82
CA GLU A 141 -16.55 -7.38 -6.11
C GLU A 141 -15.25 -8.10 -6.46
N ALA A 142 -14.31 -8.23 -5.51
CA ALA A 142 -13.06 -8.96 -5.71
C ALA A 142 -13.33 -10.44 -6.03
N ARG A 143 -14.28 -11.06 -5.33
CA ARG A 143 -14.72 -12.44 -5.58
C ARG A 143 -15.32 -12.60 -6.98
N ARG A 144 -16.23 -11.70 -7.38
CA ARG A 144 -16.86 -11.71 -8.70
C ARG A 144 -15.82 -11.60 -9.81
N ARG A 145 -14.91 -10.64 -9.72
CA ARG A 145 -13.85 -10.43 -10.73
C ARG A 145 -12.94 -11.65 -10.88
N TRP A 146 -12.60 -12.30 -9.76
CA TRP A 146 -11.83 -13.52 -9.76
C TRP A 146 -12.56 -14.68 -10.46
N GLN A 147 -13.84 -14.90 -10.16
CA GLN A 147 -14.67 -15.92 -10.81
C GLN A 147 -14.82 -15.70 -12.32
N GLU A 148 -14.99 -14.44 -12.72
CA GLU A 148 -15.15 -14.04 -14.12
C GLU A 148 -13.80 -13.97 -14.88
N ARG A 149 -12.66 -14.23 -14.21
CA ARG A 149 -11.30 -14.07 -14.77
C ARG A 149 -11.07 -12.70 -15.39
N ARG A 150 -11.70 -11.66 -14.84
CA ARG A 150 -11.54 -10.29 -15.32
C ARG A 150 -10.18 -9.75 -14.88
N ALA A 151 -9.65 -8.84 -15.68
CA ALA A 151 -8.53 -8.01 -15.26
C ALA A 151 -8.90 -7.29 -13.94
N PRO A 152 -7.95 -7.11 -13.01
CA PRO A 152 -8.19 -6.33 -11.80
C PRO A 152 -8.63 -4.91 -12.18
N GLY A 153 -9.60 -4.36 -11.43
CA GLY A 153 -10.00 -2.96 -11.53
C GLY A 153 -9.52 -2.19 -10.30
N GLY A 154 -8.90 -1.04 -10.51
CA GLY A 154 -8.14 -0.36 -9.46
C GLY A 154 -6.80 -1.05 -9.26
N GLU A 155 -5.72 -0.37 -9.60
CA GLU A 155 -4.37 -0.92 -9.45
C GLU A 155 -3.77 -0.51 -8.11
N THR A 156 -2.50 -0.82 -7.91
CA THR A 156 -1.66 -0.43 -6.78
C THR A 156 -1.93 1.01 -6.32
N VAL A 157 -2.05 1.18 -5.00
CA VAL A 157 -2.21 2.49 -4.37
C VAL A 157 -0.89 2.99 -3.82
N GLY A 158 -0.76 4.29 -3.67
CA GLY A 158 0.46 4.84 -3.12
C GLY A 158 0.44 6.33 -2.93
N ALA A 159 1.43 6.82 -2.19
CA ALA A 159 1.59 8.22 -1.84
C ALA A 159 3.06 8.61 -1.79
N VAL A 160 3.32 9.89 -2.08
CA VAL A 160 4.60 10.56 -1.84
C VAL A 160 4.34 11.86 -1.09
N ALA A 161 5.25 12.24 -0.20
CA ALA A 161 5.12 13.47 0.58
C ALA A 161 6.46 14.17 0.76
N ARG A 162 6.39 15.48 0.99
CA ARG A 162 7.48 16.33 1.47
C ARG A 162 7.01 17.06 2.72
N ASP A 163 7.73 16.94 3.82
CA ASP A 163 7.38 17.62 5.06
C ASP A 163 7.97 19.05 5.16
N ALA A 164 7.72 19.69 6.31
CA ALA A 164 8.16 21.06 6.58
C ALA A 164 9.69 21.17 6.71
N ALA A 165 10.36 20.14 7.23
CA ALA A 165 11.83 20.05 7.30
C ALA A 165 12.44 19.80 5.90
N GLY A 166 11.64 19.27 4.99
CA GLY A 166 12.01 19.03 3.61
C GLY A 166 12.34 17.58 3.30
N HIS A 167 12.09 16.68 4.25
CA HIS A 167 12.26 15.26 4.07
C HIS A 167 11.18 14.69 3.17
N LEU A 168 11.59 13.77 2.31
CA LEU A 168 10.74 13.06 1.38
C LEU A 168 10.40 11.67 1.91
N ALA A 169 9.22 11.18 1.56
CA ALA A 169 8.86 9.79 1.80
C ALA A 169 7.95 9.25 0.70
N ALA A 170 7.95 7.93 0.56
CA ALA A 170 7.08 7.21 -0.35
C ALA A 170 6.49 5.97 0.32
N ALA A 171 5.27 5.61 -0.05
CA ALA A 171 4.61 4.39 0.36
C ALA A 171 3.76 3.83 -0.79
N THR A 172 3.76 2.51 -0.94
CA THR A 172 3.01 1.80 -2.00
C THR A 172 2.44 0.51 -1.43
N SER A 173 1.20 0.15 -1.82
CA SER A 173 0.52 -1.06 -1.35
C SER A 173 -0.36 -1.66 -2.44
N THR A 174 -0.42 -2.99 -2.51
CA THR A 174 -1.17 -3.71 -3.54
C THR A 174 -1.61 -5.12 -3.12
N GLY A 175 -2.75 -5.58 -3.62
CA GLY A 175 -3.12 -6.99 -3.68
C GLY A 175 -2.44 -7.75 -4.83
N GLY A 176 -1.73 -7.05 -5.73
CA GLY A 176 -1.08 -7.60 -6.91
C GLY A 176 -2.05 -7.77 -8.08
N VAL A 177 -1.89 -8.84 -8.86
CA VAL A 177 -2.72 -9.10 -10.06
C VAL A 177 -3.70 -10.26 -9.84
N THR A 178 -4.93 -10.14 -10.36
CA THR A 178 -5.95 -11.19 -10.27
C THR A 178 -5.42 -12.50 -10.82
N GLY A 179 -5.59 -13.60 -10.07
CA GLY A 179 -5.12 -14.91 -10.49
C GLY A 179 -3.60 -15.07 -10.43
N LYS A 180 -2.89 -14.23 -9.67
CA LYS A 180 -1.47 -14.46 -9.37
C LYS A 180 -1.27 -15.80 -8.67
N ARG A 181 -0.12 -16.44 -8.87
CA ARG A 181 0.30 -17.58 -8.04
C ARG A 181 0.48 -17.12 -6.60
N ARG A 182 0.21 -18.00 -5.64
CA ARG A 182 0.60 -17.76 -4.24
C ARG A 182 2.10 -17.50 -4.14
N GLY A 183 2.47 -16.57 -3.27
CA GLY A 183 3.86 -16.14 -3.07
C GLY A 183 4.42 -15.25 -4.18
N ARG A 184 3.63 -14.85 -5.19
CA ARG A 184 4.08 -13.87 -6.17
C ARG A 184 4.22 -12.51 -5.49
N LEU A 185 5.43 -11.95 -5.57
CA LEU A 185 5.75 -10.57 -5.21
C LEU A 185 5.71 -9.68 -6.44
N GLY A 186 5.10 -8.49 -6.31
CA GLY A 186 5.16 -7.43 -7.31
C GLY A 186 6.17 -6.33 -6.97
N ASP A 187 6.24 -5.34 -7.87
CA ASP A 187 7.01 -4.10 -7.73
C ASP A 187 6.83 -3.41 -6.38
N SER A 188 5.63 -3.43 -5.78
CA SER A 188 5.33 -2.72 -4.54
C SER A 188 6.06 -3.26 -3.30
N ALA A 189 6.58 -4.49 -3.34
CA ALA A 189 7.44 -5.05 -2.29
C ALA A 189 8.94 -4.77 -2.53
N VAL A 190 9.31 -4.21 -3.68
CA VAL A 190 10.69 -4.05 -4.14
C VAL A 190 11.06 -2.57 -4.18
N ILE A 191 11.91 -2.16 -3.24
CA ILE A 191 12.46 -0.80 -3.19
C ILE A 191 13.23 -0.50 -4.47
N GLY A 192 12.96 0.67 -5.05
CA GLY A 192 13.51 1.10 -6.34
C GLY A 192 12.69 0.64 -7.57
N ALA A 193 11.68 -0.22 -7.38
CA ALA A 193 10.70 -0.54 -8.42
C ALA A 193 9.36 0.17 -8.14
N GLY A 194 8.62 -0.27 -7.12
CA GLY A 194 7.34 0.32 -6.75
C GLY A 194 7.46 1.58 -5.92
N THR A 195 8.48 1.66 -5.06
CA THR A 195 8.62 2.71 -4.04
C THR A 195 10.06 3.19 -3.94
N TYR A 196 10.27 4.50 -3.93
CA TYR A 196 11.60 5.10 -3.72
C TYR A 196 11.48 6.51 -3.12
N ALA A 197 12.38 6.88 -2.23
CA ALA A 197 12.52 8.23 -1.70
C ALA A 197 13.98 8.56 -1.40
N ASP A 198 14.43 9.76 -1.80
CA ASP A 198 15.77 10.29 -1.54
C ASP A 198 15.69 11.81 -1.51
N ASP A 199 16.07 12.44 -0.39
CA ASP A 199 16.03 13.89 -0.18
C ASP A 199 16.88 14.65 -1.21
N ALA A 200 17.91 14.02 -1.78
CA ALA A 200 18.76 14.61 -2.81
C ALA A 200 18.15 14.58 -4.22
N LEU A 201 17.15 13.72 -4.47
CA LEU A 201 16.62 13.45 -5.81
C LEU A 201 15.11 13.68 -5.90
N GLY A 202 14.32 12.99 -5.09
CA GLY A 202 12.88 12.91 -5.22
C GLY A 202 12.27 11.67 -4.58
N ALA A 203 10.94 11.59 -4.62
CA ALA A 203 10.17 10.42 -4.19
C ALA A 203 9.24 9.94 -5.30
N GLY A 204 9.03 8.63 -5.38
CA GLY A 204 8.20 7.98 -6.38
C GLY A 204 7.41 6.81 -5.77
N SER A 205 6.15 6.72 -6.21
CA SER A 205 5.28 5.56 -6.00
C SER A 205 4.68 5.17 -7.34
N ALA A 206 4.83 3.91 -7.74
CA ALA A 206 4.44 3.41 -9.04
C ALA A 206 3.18 2.53 -8.98
N THR A 207 2.56 2.37 -10.15
CA THR A 207 1.42 1.48 -10.39
C THR A 207 1.47 1.01 -11.83
N GLY A 208 0.91 -0.18 -12.07
CA GLY A 208 0.83 -0.79 -13.40
C GLY A 208 1.25 -2.26 -13.36
N PRO A 209 1.61 -2.85 -14.51
CA PRO A 209 2.17 -4.20 -14.58
C PRO A 209 3.56 -4.24 -13.92
N GLY A 210 3.62 -4.76 -12.69
CA GLY A 210 4.88 -5.01 -11.96
C GLY A 210 5.11 -6.46 -11.60
#